data_AF-A0A516NTS6-F1
#
_entry.id   AF-A0A516NTS6-F1
#
_cell.length_a   1.000
_cell.length_b   1.000
_cell.length_c   1.000
_cell.angle_alpha   90.00
_cell.angle_beta   90.00
_cell.angle_gamma   90.00
#
_symmetry.space_group_name_H-M   'P 1'
#
loop_
_entity.id
_entity.type
_entity.pdbx_description
1 polymer ?
#
loop_
_entity_poly.entity_id
_entity_poly.type
_entity_poly.pdbx_seq_one_letter_code
_entity_poly.pdbx_strand_id
1 'polypeptide(L)'
;MSDRTHPDWITPAPSDLYHRLFDLREQIGELRREMTRIRIDYGRLHRKPEDLAVDDLGDPIDPVHATEQVMHALQRADEHLSCADIRLNDTRGRYATRLKLTDAAAEARWQQIQQRDHRDPIERTR
;
A
#
# COMPACT_ATOMS: atom_id res chain seq x y z
N MET A 1 -24.03 -17.95 -25.28
CA MET A 1 -22.61 -17.85 -25.70
C MET A 1 -22.26 -16.38 -25.74
N SER A 2 -21.18 -16.04 -25.03
CA SER A 2 -20.37 -14.81 -25.05
C SER A 2 -21.05 -13.44 -25.19
N ASP A 3 -21.02 -12.64 -24.12
CA ASP A 3 -20.36 -11.34 -24.16
C ASP A 3 -20.03 -10.88 -22.72
N ARG A 4 -18.80 -11.12 -22.27
CA ARG A 4 -18.21 -10.43 -21.10
C ARG A 4 -17.11 -9.54 -21.66
N THR A 5 -17.51 -8.51 -22.40
CA THR A 5 -16.66 -7.37 -22.73
C THR A 5 -16.30 -6.66 -21.43
N HIS A 6 -15.20 -7.11 -20.82
CA HIS A 6 -14.53 -6.35 -19.78
C HIS A 6 -14.07 -5.03 -20.40
N PRO A 7 -14.39 -3.88 -19.80
CA PRO A 7 -14.10 -2.57 -20.37
C PRO A 7 -12.59 -2.39 -20.50
N ASP A 8 -12.11 -1.99 -21.68
CA ASP A 8 -10.89 -1.21 -21.99
C ASP A 8 -9.69 -1.28 -21.01
N TRP A 9 -9.38 -2.47 -20.49
CA TRP A 9 -8.23 -2.66 -19.60
C TRP A 9 -7.00 -2.99 -20.44
N ILE A 10 -6.05 -2.05 -20.46
CA ILE A 10 -4.75 -2.27 -21.08
C ILE A 10 -3.98 -3.24 -20.20
N THR A 11 -3.52 -4.35 -20.76
CA THR A 11 -2.66 -5.30 -20.04
C THR A 11 -1.45 -4.56 -19.47
N PRO A 12 -1.21 -4.59 -18.14
CA PRO A 12 -0.09 -3.88 -17.56
C PRO A 12 1.24 -4.47 -18.05
N ALA A 13 2.23 -3.61 -18.34
CA ALA A 13 3.55 -4.11 -18.64
C ALA A 13 4.22 -4.60 -17.34
N PRO A 14 5.04 -5.67 -17.37
CA PRO A 14 5.78 -6.13 -16.20
C PRO A 14 6.65 -5.04 -15.57
N SER A 15 7.20 -4.11 -16.37
CA SER A 15 7.92 -2.93 -15.87
C SER A 15 7.03 -2.01 -15.03
N ASP A 16 5.78 -1.79 -15.45
CA ASP A 16 4.82 -0.95 -14.72
C ASP A 16 4.54 -1.58 -13.34
N LEU A 17 4.35 -2.90 -13.30
CA LEU A 17 4.13 -3.63 -12.05
C LEU A 17 5.39 -3.64 -11.17
N TYR A 18 6.58 -3.77 -11.76
CA TYR A 18 7.85 -3.68 -11.05
C TYR A 18 8.03 -2.31 -10.36
N HIS A 19 7.68 -1.21 -11.04
CA HIS A 19 7.70 0.13 -10.46
C HIS A 19 6.66 0.28 -9.36
N ARG A 20 5.43 -0.20 -9.56
CA ARG A 20 4.40 -0.18 -8.50
C ARG A 20 4.81 -0.95 -7.24
N LEU A 21 5.54 -2.06 -7.39
CA LEU A 21 6.10 -2.78 -6.24
C LEU A 21 7.18 -1.97 -5.50
N PHE A 22 7.93 -1.11 -6.20
CA PHE A 22 8.85 -0.18 -5.55
C PHE A 22 8.09 0.91 -4.78
N ASP A 23 7.11 1.54 -5.42
CA ASP A 23 6.30 2.61 -4.80
C ASP A 23 5.57 2.10 -3.55
N LEU A 24 5.03 0.88 -3.60
CA LEU A 24 4.38 0.25 -2.45
C LEU A 24 5.34 0.05 -1.27
N ARG A 25 6.61 -0.25 -1.54
CA ARG A 25 7.62 -0.38 -0.48
C ARG A 25 7.98 0.97 0.16
N GLU A 26 8.07 2.02 -0.65
CA GLU A 26 8.27 3.37 -0.13
C GLU A 26 7.10 3.79 0.79
N GLN A 27 5.86 3.51 0.38
CA GLN A 27 4.67 3.74 1.20
C GLN A 27 4.71 2.95 2.52
N ILE A 28 5.14 1.68 2.50
CA ILE A 28 5.35 0.91 3.74
C ILE A 28 6.41 1.59 4.61
N GLY A 29 7.51 2.07 4.03
CA GLY A 29 8.55 2.80 4.75
C GLY A 29 8.05 4.10 5.39
N GLU A 30 7.13 4.82 4.74
CA GLU A 30 6.46 5.99 5.31
C GLU A 30 5.54 5.62 6.48
N LEU A 31 4.67 4.62 6.30
CA LEU A 31 3.75 4.13 7.33
C LEU A 31 4.49 3.68 8.58
N ARG A 32 5.58 2.91 8.44
CA ARG A 32 6.40 2.46 9.58
C ARG A 32 7.02 3.63 10.35
N ARG A 33 7.47 4.67 9.65
CA ARG A 33 8.02 5.89 10.27
C ARG A 33 6.93 6.63 11.03
N GLU A 34 5.73 6.76 10.46
CA GLU A 34 4.59 7.38 11.12
C GLU A 34 4.16 6.61 12.37
N MET A 35 4.00 5.29 12.28
CA MET A 35 3.68 4.43 13.42
C MET A 35 4.73 4.53 14.53
N THR A 36 6.00 4.65 14.19
CA THR A 36 7.07 4.86 15.17
C THR A 36 6.89 6.19 15.93
N ARG A 37 6.54 7.27 15.23
CA ARG A 37 6.25 8.57 15.87
C ARG A 37 5.04 8.47 16.80
N ILE A 38 3.94 7.88 16.32
CA ILE A 38 2.74 7.66 17.12
C ILE A 38 3.06 6.84 18.38
N ARG A 39 3.84 5.76 18.25
CA ARG A 39 4.24 4.94 19.39
C ARG A 39 5.07 5.73 20.41
N ILE A 40 5.95 6.62 19.95
CA ILE A 40 6.72 7.51 20.84
C ILE A 40 5.78 8.46 21.59
N ASP A 41 4.77 9.02 20.93
CA ASP A 41 3.81 9.92 21.56
C ASP A 41 2.92 9.18 22.58
N TYR A 42 2.44 7.98 22.27
CA TYR A 42 1.79 7.13 23.27
C TYR A 42 2.72 6.78 24.44
N GLY A 43 4.01 6.56 24.18
CA GLY A 43 5.01 6.34 25.23
C GLY A 43 5.22 7.58 26.13
N ARG A 44 4.94 8.79 25.63
CA ARG A 44 4.93 10.02 26.45
C ARG A 44 3.66 10.10 27.30
N LEU A 45 2.50 9.78 26.72
CA LEU A 45 1.21 9.74 27.43
C LEU A 45 1.22 8.69 28.54
N HIS A 46 1.76 7.50 28.27
CA HIS A 46 1.89 6.42 29.25
C HIS A 46 2.70 6.83 30.50
N ARG A 47 3.65 7.78 30.38
CA ARG A 47 4.43 8.30 31.52
C ARG A 47 3.69 9.37 32.33
N LYS A 48 2.53 9.82 31.87
CA LYS A 48 1.66 10.81 32.50
C LYS A 48 0.21 10.34 32.50
N PRO A 49 -0.10 9.20 33.14
CA PRO A 49 -1.45 8.67 33.14
C PRO A 49 -2.49 9.62 33.77
N GLU A 50 -2.05 10.55 34.62
CA GLU A 50 -2.89 11.60 35.19
C GLU A 50 -3.47 12.58 34.14
N ASP A 51 -2.83 12.69 32.96
CA ASP A 51 -3.30 13.51 31.85
C ASP A 51 -4.33 12.76 30.96
N LEU A 52 -4.66 11.51 31.30
CA LEU A 52 -5.53 10.64 30.51
C LEU A 52 -6.84 10.36 31.24
N ALA A 53 -7.93 10.44 30.49
CA ALA A 53 -9.21 9.87 30.86
C ALA A 53 -9.57 8.77 29.86
N VAL A 54 -10.11 7.67 30.38
CA VAL A 54 -10.77 6.63 29.59
C VAL A 54 -12.27 6.90 29.61
N ASP A 55 -12.97 6.54 28.54
CA ASP A 55 -14.43 6.52 28.56
C ASP A 55 -14.95 5.26 29.29
N ASP A 56 -16.25 5.26 29.59
CA ASP A 56 -16.93 4.13 30.24
C ASP A 56 -17.58 3.17 29.22
N LEU A 57 -17.14 3.20 27.95
CA LEU A 57 -17.72 2.34 26.91
C LEU A 57 -17.08 0.96 26.94
N GLY A 58 -17.78 0.01 27.56
CA GLY A 58 -17.37 -1.40 27.61
C GLY A 58 -16.79 -1.77 28.97
N ASP A 59 -15.84 -2.71 28.97
CA ASP A 59 -15.20 -3.15 30.21
C ASP A 59 -14.27 -2.06 30.75
N PRO A 60 -14.29 -1.77 32.06
CA PRO A 60 -13.42 -0.78 32.66
C PRO A 60 -11.95 -1.06 32.32
N ILE A 61 -11.24 -0.04 31.85
CA ILE A 61 -9.83 -0.12 31.50
C ILE A 61 -9.04 1.00 32.16
N ASP A 62 -7.88 0.66 32.71
CA ASP A 62 -6.97 1.66 33.25
C ASP A 62 -6.22 2.39 32.11
N PRO A 63 -6.02 3.73 32.17
CA PRO A 63 -5.34 4.48 31.12
C PRO A 63 -3.91 4.00 30.82
N VAL A 64 -3.17 3.52 31.83
CA VAL A 64 -1.83 2.93 31.64
C VAL A 64 -1.97 1.67 30.81
N HIS A 65 -2.90 0.78 31.18
CA HIS A 65 -3.16 -0.44 30.43
C HIS A 65 -3.62 -0.14 28.99
N ALA A 66 -4.52 0.83 28.79
CA ALA A 66 -4.98 1.22 27.46
C ALA A 66 -3.82 1.69 26.56
N THR A 67 -2.94 2.55 27.08
CA THR A 67 -1.79 3.05 26.31
C THR A 67 -0.74 1.98 26.02
N GLU A 68 -0.50 1.04 26.94
CA GLU A 68 0.35 -0.13 26.70
C GLU A 68 -0.19 -1.00 25.55
N GLN A 69 -1.50 -1.28 25.56
CA GLN A 69 -2.14 -2.10 24.54
C GLN A 69 -2.04 -1.45 23.15
N VAL A 70 -2.19 -0.12 23.05
CA VAL A 70 -1.98 0.62 21.80
C VAL A 70 -0.53 0.50 21.33
N MET A 71 0.45 0.72 22.22
CA MET A 71 1.87 0.59 21.85
C MET A 71 2.23 -0.82 21.39
N HIS A 72 1.70 -1.86 22.04
CA HIS A 72 1.88 -3.25 21.64
C HIS A 72 1.23 -3.54 20.28
N ALA A 73 0.00 -3.06 20.04
CA ALA A 73 -0.66 -3.23 18.75
C ALA A 73 0.12 -2.56 17.61
N LEU A 74 0.63 -1.34 17.83
CA LEU A 74 1.48 -0.63 16.87
C LEU A 74 2.78 -1.39 16.60
N GLN A 75 3.41 -1.95 17.62
CA GLN A 75 4.61 -2.78 17.43
C GLN A 75 4.32 -4.00 16.56
N ARG A 76 3.24 -4.74 16.82
CA ARG A 76 2.87 -5.93 16.02
C ARG A 76 2.56 -5.56 14.57
N ALA A 77 1.88 -4.43 14.36
CA ALA A 77 1.63 -3.93 13.02
C ALA A 77 2.94 -3.53 12.29
N ASP A 78 3.93 -2.94 12.98
CA ASP A 78 5.25 -2.67 12.39
C ASP A 78 5.98 -3.97 12.00
N GLU A 79 5.90 -5.01 12.83
CA GLU A 79 6.47 -6.33 12.54
C GLU A 79 5.84 -6.93 11.27
N HIS A 80 4.51 -6.83 11.11
CA HIS A 80 3.82 -7.26 9.89
C HIS A 80 4.25 -6.46 8.65
N LEU A 81 4.38 -5.14 8.76
CA LEU A 81 4.86 -4.28 7.67
C LEU A 81 6.31 -4.57 7.31
N SER A 82 7.16 -4.88 8.30
CA SER A 82 8.54 -5.31 8.08
C SER A 82 8.60 -6.62 7.28
N CYS A 83 7.78 -7.61 7.65
CA CYS A 83 7.65 -8.84 6.88
C CYS A 83 7.12 -8.59 5.45
N ALA A 84 6.16 -7.69 5.29
CA ALA A 84 5.63 -7.32 3.99
C ALA A 84 6.70 -6.67 3.10
N ASP A 85 7.50 -5.73 3.64
CA ASP A 85 8.60 -5.09 2.89
C ASP A 85 9.63 -6.12 2.41
N ILE A 86 10.03 -7.06 3.27
CA ILE A 86 10.96 -8.14 2.91
C ILE A 86 10.40 -8.97 1.75
N ARG A 87 9.13 -9.38 1.84
CA ARG A 87 8.47 -10.19 0.81
C ARG A 87 8.30 -9.43 -0.50
N LEU A 88 7.97 -8.15 -0.44
CA LEU A 88 7.85 -7.29 -1.63
C LEU A 88 9.22 -7.07 -2.27
N ASN A 89 10.27 -6.87 -1.48
CA ASN A 89 11.63 -6.76 -2.00
C ASN A 89 12.07 -8.04 -2.70
N ASP A 90 11.79 -9.19 -2.10
CA ASP A 90 12.09 -10.50 -2.69
C ASP A 90 11.32 -10.72 -3.99
N THR A 91 10.02 -10.43 -3.96
CA THR A 91 9.14 -10.56 -5.12
C THR A 91 9.60 -9.67 -6.27
N ARG A 92 9.88 -8.41 -5.97
CA ARG A 92 10.35 -7.43 -6.94
C ARG A 92 11.71 -7.83 -7.50
N GLY A 93 12.67 -8.15 -6.64
CA GLY A 93 14.06 -8.41 -7.02
C GLY A 93 14.29 -9.75 -7.70
N ARG A 94 13.70 -10.84 -7.20
CA ARG A 94 13.93 -12.20 -7.70
C ARG A 94 12.98 -12.63 -8.82
N TYR A 95 11.73 -12.18 -8.78
CA TYR A 95 10.70 -12.65 -9.72
C TYR A 95 10.33 -11.58 -10.74
N ALA A 96 9.93 -10.38 -10.30
CA ALA A 96 9.40 -9.38 -11.22
C ALA A 96 10.44 -8.90 -12.26
N THR A 97 11.71 -8.79 -11.89
CA THR A 97 12.82 -8.46 -12.81
C THR A 97 12.98 -9.42 -13.99
N ARG A 98 12.45 -10.64 -13.88
CA ARG A 98 12.59 -11.69 -14.90
C ARG A 98 11.42 -11.73 -15.87
N LEU A 99 10.37 -10.97 -15.61
CA LEU A 99 9.16 -10.96 -16.42
C LEU A 99 9.28 -9.95 -17.55
N LYS A 100 8.93 -10.40 -18.76
CA LYS A 100 8.78 -9.56 -19.94
C LYS A 100 7.53 -9.98 -20.69
N LEU A 101 6.92 -9.04 -21.43
CA LEU A 101 5.89 -9.41 -22.39
C LEU A 101 6.52 -10.24 -23.51
N THR A 102 5.74 -11.16 -24.08
CA THR A 102 6.07 -11.74 -25.37
C THR A 102 5.93 -10.67 -26.45
N ASP A 103 6.61 -10.83 -27.59
CA ASP A 103 6.57 -9.84 -28.68
C ASP A 103 5.13 -9.61 -29.16
N ALA A 104 4.35 -10.68 -29.30
CA ALA A 104 2.92 -10.60 -29.65
C ALA A 104 2.09 -9.83 -28.61
N ALA A 105 2.36 -10.02 -27.32
CA ALA A 105 1.66 -9.30 -26.26
C ALA A 105 2.09 -7.83 -26.16
N ALA A 106 3.36 -7.52 -26.44
CA ALA A 106 3.88 -6.16 -26.48
C ALA A 106 3.26 -5.37 -27.64
N GLU A 107 3.16 -5.98 -28.83
CA GLU A 107 2.53 -5.40 -30.02
C GLU A 107 1.03 -5.14 -29.79
N ALA A 108 0.30 -6.14 -29.27
CA ALA A 108 -1.12 -5.99 -28.94
C ALA A 108 -1.36 -4.86 -27.92
N ARG A 109 -0.50 -4.74 -26.90
CA ARG A 109 -0.56 -3.66 -25.91
C ARG A 109 -0.32 -2.29 -26.56
N TRP A 110 0.66 -2.17 -27.45
CA TRP A 110 0.94 -0.91 -28.15
C TRP A 110 -0.26 -0.47 -28.99
N GLN A 111 -0.87 -1.38 -29.74
CA GLN A 111 -2.08 -1.11 -30.52
C GLN A 111 -3.26 -0.66 -29.63
N GLN A 112 -3.46 -1.29 -28.47
CA GLN A 112 -4.49 -0.88 -27.50
C GLN A 112 -4.26 0.54 -26.96
N ILE A 113 -3.01 0.89 -26.62
CA ILE A 113 -2.65 2.24 -26.17
C ILE A 113 -2.96 3.26 -27.26
N GLN A 114 -2.52 2.99 -28.50
CA GLN A 114 -2.77 3.88 -29.64
C GLN A 114 -4.27 4.09 -29.88
N GLN A 115 -5.07 3.02 -29.87
CA GLN A 115 -6.52 3.12 -30.06
C GLN A 115 -7.21 3.93 -28.96
N ARG A 116 -6.72 3.81 -27.72
CA ARG A 116 -7.25 4.59 -26.59
C ARG A 116 -6.89 6.07 -26.71
N ASP A 117 -5.63 6.38 -27.00
CA ASP A 117 -5.17 7.77 -27.19
C ASP A 117 -5.90 8.46 -28.36
N HIS A 118 -6.31 7.70 -29.39
CA HIS A 118 -7.12 8.21 -30.50
C HIS A 118 -8.62 8.35 -30.17
N ARG A 119 -9.13 7.66 -29.14
CA ARG A 119 -10.53 7.77 -28.68
C ARG A 119 -10.77 8.95 -27.74
N ASP A 120 -9.72 9.50 -27.13
CA ASP A 120 -9.76 10.70 -26.28
C ASP A 120 -9.18 11.95 -27.00
N PRO A 121 -9.66 12.37 -28.20
CA PRO A 121 -9.22 13.62 -28.79
C PRO A 121 -9.90 14.78 -28.04
N ILE A 122 -9.21 15.26 -27.01
CA ILE A 122 -9.17 16.66 -26.58
C ILE A 122 -10.50 17.43 -26.75
N GLU A 123 -11.32 17.48 -25.70
CA GLU A 123 -12.27 18.58 -25.48
C GLU A 123 -11.47 19.89 -25.25
N ARG A 124 -10.89 20.43 -26.33
CA ARG A 124 -10.29 21.76 -26.36
C ARG A 124 -11.44 22.73 -26.57
N THR A 125 -11.96 23.21 -25.44
CA THR A 125 -12.34 24.61 -25.20
C THR A 125 -13.23 25.28 -26.25
N ARG A 126 -14.47 25.58 -25.87
CA ARG A 126 -15.11 26.83 -26.25
C ARG A 126 -15.96 27.39 -25.13
#